data_AF-A0A2S6R350-F1
#
_entry.id   AF-A0A2S6R350-F1
#
_cell.length_a   1.000
_cell.length_b   1.000
_cell.length_c   1.000
_cell.angle_alpha   90.00
_cell.angle_beta   90.00
_cell.angle_gamma   90.00
#
_symmetry.space_group_name_H-M   'P 1'
#
loop_
_entity.id
_entity.type
_entity.pdbx_description
1 polymer ?
#
loop_
_entity_poly.entity_id
_entity_poly.type
_entity_poly.pdbx_seq_one_letter_code
_entity_poly.pdbx_strand_id
1 'polypeptide(L)' 'MPNKFFIRKAKVKVQLQMSDGITMQGSVFINIDARVLDLMNDSAATFLPFESEDGSIHLLNKFEILRLTPISGKR' A
#
# COMPACT_ATOMS: atom_id res chain seq x y z
N MET A 1 -27.39 13.72 8.33
CA MET A 1 -26.81 13.80 6.97
C MET A 1 -25.90 12.59 6.79
N PRO A 2 -26.09 11.72 5.79
CA PRO A 2 -25.16 10.61 5.59
C PRO A 2 -23.77 11.19 5.26
N ASN A 3 -22.74 10.64 5.89
CA ASN A 3 -21.36 11.12 5.81
C ASN A 3 -20.91 11.16 4.34
N LYS A 4 -20.69 12.36 3.79
CA LYS A 4 -20.61 12.64 2.34
C LYS A 4 -19.31 12.15 1.68
N PHE A 5 -18.44 11.44 2.40
CA PHE A 5 -17.10 11.04 1.93
C PHE A 5 -16.83 9.56 2.21
N PHE A 6 -17.74 8.66 1.84
CA PHE A 6 -17.42 7.23 1.82
C PHE A 6 -16.44 6.94 0.67
N ILE A 7 -15.15 6.82 1.00
CA ILE A 7 -14.11 6.47 0.04
C ILE A 7 -13.95 4.95 0.04
N ARG A 8 -14.36 4.30 -1.06
CA ARG A 8 -14.14 2.85 -1.25
C ARG A 8 -12.65 2.58 -1.44
N LYS A 9 -12.10 1.75 -0.57
CA LYS A 9 -10.72 1.26 -0.66
C LYS A 9 -10.69 -0.20 -1.05
N ALA A 10 -9.70 -0.59 -1.83
CA ALA A 10 -9.34 -1.96 -2.12
C ALA A 10 -8.09 -2.33 -1.30
N LYS A 11 -8.14 -3.48 -0.61
CA LYS A 11 -6.97 -4.11 0.02
C LYS A 11 -6.23 -4.90 -1.05
N VAL A 12 -4.99 -4.52 -1.34
CA VAL A 12 -4.17 -5.14 -2.39
C VAL A 12 -2.98 -5.81 -1.74
N LYS A 13 -2.86 -7.13 -1.93
CA LYS A 13 -1.68 -7.89 -1.48
C LYS A 13 -0.45 -7.49 -2.29
N VAL A 14 0.67 -7.28 -1.60
CA VAL A 14 1.92 -6.84 -2.20
C VAL A 14 3.10 -7.55 -1.54
N GLN A 15 4.16 -7.73 -2.32
CA GLN A 15 5.51 -7.96 -1.83
C GLN A 15 6.26 -6.63 -1.84
N LEU A 16 6.84 -6.28 -0.70
CA LEU A 16 7.62 -5.08 -0.47
C LEU A 16 9.08 -5.46 -0.33
N GLN A 17 9.96 -4.70 -0.97
CA GLN A 17 11.40 -4.75 -0.75
C GLN A 17 11.88 -3.36 -0.34
N MET A 18 12.54 -3.29 0.82
CA MET A 18 13.15 -2.08 1.36
C MET A 18 14.58 -1.91 0.84
N SER A 19 15.12 -0.70 0.95
CA SER A 19 16.46 -0.33 0.46
C SER A 19 17.60 -1.04 1.19
N ASP A 20 17.36 -1.50 2.42
CA ASP A 20 18.27 -2.33 3.21
C ASP A 20 18.28 -3.81 2.80
N GLY A 21 17.44 -4.19 1.82
CA GLY A 21 17.30 -5.56 1.33
C GLY A 21 16.23 -6.38 2.05
N ILE A 22 15.62 -5.87 3.13
CA ILE A 22 14.52 -6.55 3.83
C ILE A 22 13.34 -6.69 2.87
N THR A 23 12.73 -7.88 2.85
CA THR A 23 11.55 -8.18 2.06
C THR A 23 10.40 -8.59 2.96
N MET A 24 9.23 -8.00 2.74
CA MET A 24 8.01 -8.25 3.49
C MET A 24 6.85 -8.60 2.55
N GLN A 25 5.90 -9.38 3.05
CA GLN A 25 4.60 -9.60 2.40
C GLN A 25 3.50 -9.02 3.28
N GLY A 26 2.46 -8.51 2.62
CA GLY A 26 1.37 -7.84 3.32
C GLY A 26 0.40 -7.19 2.35
N SER A 27 -0.23 -6.11 2.79
CA SER A 27 -1.25 -5.41 2.01
C SER A 27 -1.13 -3.89 2.11
N VAL A 28 -1.50 -3.22 1.02
CA VAL A 28 -1.71 -1.77 0.98
C VAL A 28 -3.16 -1.47 0.63
N PHE A 29 -3.60 -0.25 0.93
CA PHE A 29 -4.98 0.19 0.72
C PHE A 29 -5.03 1.34 -0.27
N ILE A 30 -5.65 1.09 -1.42
CA ILE A 30 -5.76 2.09 -2.50
C ILE A 30 -7.23 2.37 -2.81
N ASN A 31 -7.54 3.47 -3.50
CA ASN A 31 -8.90 3.68 -4.00
C ASN A 31 -9.27 2.55 -4.97
N ILE A 32 -10.56 2.19 -5.05
CA ILE A 32 -11.01 1.03 -5.82
C ILE A 32 -10.61 1.08 -7.31
N ASP A 33 -10.53 2.28 -7.90
CA ASP A 33 -10.15 2.51 -9.30
C ASP A 33 -8.67 2.85 -9.49
N ALA A 34 -7.90 2.91 -8.39
CA ALA A 34 -6.48 3.25 -8.44
C ALA A 34 -5.60 2.00 -8.61
N ARG A 35 -4.36 2.22 -9.02
CA ARG A 35 -3.29 1.22 -9.05
C ARG A 35 -2.32 1.47 -7.89
N VAL A 36 -1.57 0.44 -7.53
CA VAL A 36 -0.46 0.58 -6.55
C VAL A 36 0.57 1.62 -7.00
N LEU A 37 0.78 1.78 -8.32
CA LEU A 37 1.63 2.84 -8.85
C LEU A 37 1.12 4.24 -8.48
N ASP A 38 -0.19 4.46 -8.48
CA ASP A 38 -0.77 5.77 -8.17
C ASP A 38 -0.58 6.11 -6.68
N LEU A 39 -0.58 5.09 -5.80
CA LEU A 39 -0.18 5.25 -4.40
C LEU A 39 1.28 5.70 -4.26
N MET A 40 2.19 5.12 -5.04
CA MET A 40 3.62 5.48 -5.00
C MET A 40 3.87 6.87 -5.58
N ASN A 41 3.11 7.28 -6.60
CA ASN A 41 3.23 8.58 -7.25
C ASN A 41 2.55 9.74 -6.50
N ASP A 42 1.79 9.46 -5.44
CA ASP A 42 1.20 10.52 -4.61
C ASP A 42 2.30 11.30 -3.88
N SER A 43 2.62 12.46 -4.45
CA SER A 43 3.66 13.38 -3.98
C SER A 43 3.28 14.13 -2.71
N ALA A 44 1.99 14.17 -2.35
CA ALA A 44 1.54 14.79 -1.10
C ALA A 44 1.80 13.88 0.12
N ALA A 45 1.98 12.57 -0.09
CA ALA A 45 2.15 11.58 0.97
C ALA A 45 3.56 10.97 0.98
N THR A 46 4.35 11.28 2.00
CA THR A 46 5.67 10.67 2.25
C THR A 46 5.58 9.25 2.78
N PHE A 47 4.59 9.00 3.65
CA PHE A 47 4.37 7.70 4.29
C PHE A 47 3.17 6.98 3.68
N LEU A 48 3.22 5.65 3.67
CA LEU A 48 2.06 4.82 3.35
C LEU A 48 1.82 3.76 4.43
N PRO A 49 0.56 3.44 4.73
CA PRO A 49 0.23 2.35 5.63
C PRO A 49 0.41 1.01 4.91
N PHE A 50 1.02 0.06 5.61
CA PHE A 50 1.21 -1.31 5.18
C PHE A 50 0.76 -2.24 6.30
N GLU A 51 -0.11 -3.19 5.97
CA GLU A 51 -0.54 -4.24 6.90
C GLU A 51 0.29 -5.50 6.62
N SER A 52 1.11 -5.90 7.58
CA SER A 52 1.92 -7.11 7.53
C SER A 52 1.05 -8.37 7.68
N GLU A 53 1.59 -9.54 7.33
CA GLU A 53 0.87 -10.83 7.46
C GLU A 53 0.49 -11.19 8.89
N ASP A 54 1.24 -10.69 9.88
CA ASP A 54 0.93 -10.85 11.30
C ASP A 54 -0.17 -9.90 11.81
N GLY A 55 -0.73 -9.07 10.93
CA GLY A 55 -1.78 -8.09 11.23
C GLY A 55 -1.27 -6.78 11.83
N SER A 56 0.04 -6.62 12.00
CA SER A 56 0.62 -5.34 12.42
C SER A 56 0.53 -4.28 11.30
N ILE A 57 0.39 -3.01 11.70
CA ILE A 57 0.33 -1.88 10.77
C ILE A 57 1.63 -1.10 10.85
N HIS A 58 2.32 -1.01 9.72
CA HIS A 58 3.56 -0.27 9.57
C HIS A 58 3.30 1.02 8.80
N LEU A 59 3.96 2.11 9.19
CA LEU A 59 4.05 3.33 8.40
C LEU A 59 5.38 3.31 7.65
N LEU A 60 5.32 3.09 6.35
CA LEU A 60 6.50 2.96 5.50
C LEU A 60 6.85 4.29 4.86
N ASN A 61 8.12 4.68 4.95
CA ASN A 61 8.66 5.80 4.19
C ASN A 61 8.86 5.38 2.73
N LYS A 62 8.19 6.06 1.79
CA LYS A 62 8.27 5.72 0.34
C LYS A 62 9.69 5.80 -0.21
N PHE A 63 10.54 6.66 0.34
CA PHE A 63 11.93 6.83 -0.10
C PHE A 63 12.84 5.65 0.28
N GLU A 64 12.41 4.81 1.21
CA GLU A 64 13.12 3.59 1.62
C GLU A 64 12.61 2.35 0.89
N ILE A 65 11.56 2.48 0.08
CA ILE A 65 11.00 1.37 -0.69
C ILE A 65 11.81 1.23 -1.98
N LEU A 66 12.52 0.11 -2.13
CA LEU A 66 13.24 -0.22 -3.34
C LEU A 66 12.29 -0.79 -4.41
N ARG A 67 11.34 -1.63 -4.02
CA ARG A 67 10.40 -2.28 -4.93
C ARG A 67 9.08 -2.62 -4.25
N LEU A 68 7.96 -2.40 -4.94
CA LEU A 68 6.63 -2.81 -4.51
C LEU A 68 5.96 -3.60 -5.63
N THR A 69 5.68 -4.88 -5.40
CA THR A 69 5.14 -5.80 -6.41
C THR A 69 3.74 -6.26 -5.99
N PRO A 70 2.67 -5.85 -6.70
CA PRO A 70 1.33 -6.38 -6.46
C PRO A 70 1.28 -7.88 -6.72
N ILE A 71 0.83 -8.64 -5.71
CA ILE A 71 0.63 -10.08 -5.85
C ILE A 71 -0.80 -10.25 -6.35
N SER A 72 -0.95 -10.62 -7.61
CA SER A 72 -2.26 -10.86 -8.23
C SER A 72 -3.01 -11.97 -7.49
N GLY A 73 -3.96 -11.60 -6.64
CA GLY A 73 -5.17 -12.40 -6.47
C GLY A 73 -6.07 -12.05 -7.65
N LYS A 74 -6.57 -13.05 -8.38
CA LYS A 74 -7.51 -12.85 -9.51
C LYS A 74 -8.53 -11.75 -9.15
N ARG A 75 -8.58 -10.71 -9.98
CA ARG A 75 -9.61 -9.66 -9.93
C ARG A 75 -11.00 -10.26 -10.06
#